data_AF-A0AAV2RG12-F1
#
_entry.id   AF-A0AAV2RG12-F1
#
_cell.length_a   1.000
_cell.length_b   1.000
_cell.length_c   1.000
_cell.angle_alpha   90.00
_cell.angle_beta   90.00
_cell.angle_gamma   90.00
#
_symmetry.space_group_name_H-M   'P 1'
#
loop_
_entity.id
_entity.type
_entity.pdbx_description
1 polymer ?
#
loop_
_entity_poly.entity_id
_entity_poly.type
_entity_poly.pdbx_seq_one_letter_code
_entity_poly.pdbx_strand_id
1 'polypeptide(L)'
;GGKCRGAGQACVATPTSCLLAPPTQPCNQYTCVPLSGPCPSSMSTPACDIRGHEHQSLCHLVRQQQQMAYLGPCRVGCSGVGEVCGRDGRTWASECAAHAQYVMVDHLGACRATYGDDTCDTVVCPNTMHQEQGCIGVSSSHWCCGRICGGGLVAALSRRTLEVAAVALQPQDTHALTTRALIHAIQAQVQVSECQVWGHMSSEGHLLVLVTPSATHSSGPPPPLVSAACVAEAERLVGLIHARSPRLLATVPAHALIIASTIHTASSWAAAMLYPCPTLLLTLATVLIYYCHS
;
A
#
# COMPACT_ATOMS: atom_id res chain seq x y z
N GLY A 1 1.48 26.04 3.59
CA GLY A 1 0.07 25.89 3.98
C GLY A 1 -0.82 26.38 2.86
N GLY A 2 -1.75 25.55 2.38
CA GLY A 2 -2.73 25.96 1.36
C GLY A 2 -3.69 27.02 1.88
N LYS A 3 -4.17 27.90 1.00
CA LYS A 3 -5.06 29.01 1.38
C LYS A 3 -6.39 28.86 0.65
N CYS A 4 -7.47 28.68 1.42
CA CYS A 4 -8.83 28.78 0.89
C CYS A 4 -9.08 30.21 0.44
N ARG A 5 -9.69 30.37 -0.75
CA ARG A 5 -9.87 31.70 -1.37
C ARG A 5 -11.06 32.48 -0.78
N GLY A 6 -11.99 31.83 -0.07
CA GLY A 6 -13.19 32.44 0.50
C GLY A 6 -13.08 32.74 1.99
N ALA A 7 -13.61 33.90 2.41
CA ALA A 7 -13.91 34.16 3.82
C ALA A 7 -14.98 33.17 4.32
N GLY A 8 -14.86 32.69 5.56
CA GLY A 8 -15.82 31.74 6.13
C GLY A 8 -15.58 30.27 5.75
N GLN A 9 -14.36 29.92 5.31
CA GLN A 9 -13.94 28.53 5.07
C GLN A 9 -12.80 28.14 6.02
N ALA A 10 -12.83 26.90 6.50
CA ALA A 10 -11.70 26.27 7.17
C ALA A 10 -10.86 25.48 6.15
N CYS A 11 -9.54 25.57 6.30
CA CYS A 11 -8.59 24.78 5.55
C CYS A 11 -8.23 23.54 6.37
N VAL A 12 -8.65 22.35 5.94
CA VAL A 12 -8.31 21.09 6.61
C VAL A 12 -7.25 20.37 5.82
N ALA A 13 -6.15 19.98 6.48
CA ALA A 13 -5.12 19.17 5.83
C ALA A 13 -5.71 17.82 5.41
N THR A 14 -5.60 17.47 4.13
CA THR A 14 -6.03 16.19 3.56
C THR A 14 -4.90 15.66 2.70
N PRO A 15 -3.86 15.05 3.33
CA PRO A 15 -2.71 14.55 2.60
C PRO A 15 -3.15 13.52 1.57
N THR A 16 -2.75 13.72 0.31
CA THR A 16 -3.13 12.83 -0.79
C THR A 16 -1.96 12.64 -1.74
N SER A 17 -1.79 11.43 -2.25
CA SER A 17 -0.84 11.16 -3.33
C SER A 17 -1.60 11.17 -4.65
N CYS A 18 -1.34 12.17 -5.50
CA CYS A 18 -1.95 12.25 -6.82
C CYS A 18 -1.09 11.50 -7.84
N LEU A 19 -1.74 10.78 -8.76
CA LEU A 19 -1.06 10.11 -9.88
C LEU A 19 -0.56 11.11 -10.93
N LEU A 20 -1.21 12.27 -11.00
CA LEU A 20 -0.85 13.37 -11.88
C LEU A 20 -1.18 14.69 -11.17
N ALA A 21 -0.36 15.73 -11.39
CA ALA A 21 -0.61 17.08 -10.93
C ALA A 21 -0.41 18.07 -12.11
N PRO A 22 -1.40 18.21 -13.01
CA PRO A 22 -1.30 19.15 -14.11
C PRO A 22 -1.28 20.61 -13.59
N PRO A 23 -0.68 21.56 -14.32
CA PRO A 23 -0.58 22.96 -13.89
C PRO A 23 -1.93 23.62 -13.60
N THR A 24 -2.96 23.20 -14.33
CA THR A 24 -4.35 23.67 -14.22
C THR A 24 -5.10 23.08 -13.02
N GLN A 25 -4.59 22.00 -12.42
CA GLN A 25 -5.23 21.30 -11.32
C GLN A 25 -4.17 20.77 -10.34
N PRO A 26 -3.68 21.62 -9.42
CA PRO A 26 -2.65 21.24 -8.47
C PRO A 26 -3.15 20.14 -7.51
N CYS A 27 -2.24 19.25 -7.12
CA CYS A 27 -2.52 18.20 -6.12
C CYS A 27 -2.66 18.81 -4.72
N ASN A 28 -3.87 19.30 -4.40
CA ASN A 28 -4.15 19.97 -3.13
C ASN A 28 -4.00 19.01 -1.96
N GLN A 29 -3.11 19.33 -1.03
CA GLN A 29 -2.91 18.61 0.24
C GLN A 29 -3.88 19.10 1.33
N TYR A 30 -4.97 19.76 0.94
CA TYR A 30 -5.94 20.36 1.83
C TYR A 30 -7.31 20.42 1.15
N THR A 31 -8.35 20.41 1.97
CA THR A 31 -9.73 20.56 1.55
C THR A 31 -10.33 21.78 2.24
N CYS A 32 -10.99 22.64 1.48
CA CYS A 32 -11.68 23.81 2.00
C CYS A 32 -13.11 23.44 2.41
N VAL A 33 -13.46 23.76 3.65
CA VAL A 33 -14.73 23.37 4.27
C VAL A 33 -15.50 24.64 4.66
N PRO A 34 -16.76 24.81 4.23
CA PRO A 34 -17.56 25.96 4.65
C PRO A 34 -17.87 25.88 6.15
N LEU A 35 -17.69 27.00 6.87
CA LEU A 35 -17.98 27.11 8.31
C LEU A 35 -19.46 27.40 8.61
N SER A 36 -20.25 27.77 7.60
CA SER A 36 -21.65 28.20 7.75
C SER A 36 -22.49 27.73 6.56
N GLY A 37 -23.81 27.65 6.77
CA GLY A 37 -24.75 27.12 5.77
C GLY A 37 -24.88 25.59 5.78
N PRO A 38 -25.65 25.00 4.85
CA PRO A 38 -25.76 23.56 4.71
C PRO A 38 -24.45 22.96 4.19
N CYS A 39 -24.09 21.77 4.67
CA CYS A 39 -22.93 21.06 4.16
C CYS A 39 -23.15 20.63 2.70
N PRO A 40 -22.18 20.85 1.79
CA PRO A 40 -22.34 20.50 0.38
C PRO A 40 -22.55 19.00 0.19
N SER A 41 -23.47 18.60 -0.69
CA SER A 41 -23.67 17.20 -1.06
C SER A 41 -22.45 16.59 -1.75
N SER A 42 -21.60 17.39 -2.38
CA SER A 42 -20.31 16.98 -2.93
C SER A 42 -19.30 16.52 -1.87
N MET A 43 -19.54 16.86 -0.59
CA MET A 43 -18.75 16.41 0.55
C MET A 43 -19.51 15.33 1.32
N SER A 44 -19.95 14.27 0.64
CA SER A 44 -20.68 13.16 1.25
C SER A 44 -19.77 12.06 1.82
N THR A 45 -18.48 12.08 1.49
CA THR A 45 -17.51 11.12 2.03
C THR A 45 -17.41 11.29 3.55
N PRO A 46 -17.61 10.23 4.35
CA PRO A 46 -17.47 10.29 5.80
C PRO A 46 -16.05 10.67 6.22
N ALA A 47 -15.88 11.08 7.48
CA ALA A 47 -14.58 11.40 8.06
C ALA A 47 -14.47 10.80 9.46
N CYS A 48 -13.29 10.26 9.79
CA CYS A 48 -13.00 9.76 11.13
C CYS A 48 -12.21 10.81 11.92
N ASP A 49 -12.63 11.11 13.15
CA ASP A 49 -11.89 12.00 14.03
C ASP A 49 -10.80 11.28 14.83
N ILE A 50 -9.94 12.05 15.51
CA ILE A 50 -8.83 11.52 16.33
C ILE A 50 -9.28 10.69 17.53
N ARG A 51 -10.58 10.70 17.86
CA ARG A 51 -11.18 9.88 18.92
C ARG A 51 -11.85 8.62 18.37
N GLY A 52 -11.76 8.38 17.06
CA GLY A 52 -12.38 7.23 16.41
C GLY A 52 -13.88 7.37 16.22
N HIS A 53 -14.45 8.58 16.32
CA HIS A 53 -15.85 8.81 15.98
C HIS A 53 -15.98 9.13 14.49
N GLU A 54 -16.92 8.44 13.84
CA GLU A 54 -17.26 8.67 12.46
C GLU A 54 -18.24 9.84 12.33
N HIS A 55 -17.95 10.72 11.38
CA HIS A 55 -18.77 11.87 11.02
C HIS A 55 -19.31 11.66 9.61
N GLN A 56 -20.56 12.07 9.37
CA GLN A 56 -21.23 11.95 8.06
C GLN A 56 -20.42 12.59 6.93
N SER A 57 -19.68 13.66 7.25
CA SER A 57 -18.69 14.20 6.33
C SER A 57 -17.65 15.08 7.01
N LEU A 58 -16.61 15.44 6.26
CA LEU A 58 -15.61 16.41 6.68
C LEU A 58 -16.22 17.76 7.09
N CYS A 59 -17.31 18.18 6.44
CA CYS A 59 -18.02 19.41 6.82
C CYS A 59 -18.66 19.31 8.20
N HIS A 60 -19.33 18.19 8.50
CA HIS A 60 -19.93 17.97 9.82
C HIS A 60 -18.86 17.92 10.91
N LEU A 61 -17.74 17.22 10.66
CA LEU A 61 -16.61 17.12 11.58
C LEU A 61 -16.07 18.50 11.96
N VAL A 62 -15.78 19.36 10.96
CA VAL A 62 -15.25 20.71 11.21
C VAL A 62 -16.25 21.60 11.96
N ARG A 63 -17.54 21.51 11.62
CA ARG A 63 -18.59 22.30 12.30
C ARG A 63 -18.78 21.90 13.76
N GLN A 64 -18.53 20.64 14.08
CA GLN A 64 -18.49 20.13 15.45
C GLN A 64 -17.15 20.42 16.16
N GLN A 65 -16.26 21.20 15.53
CA GLN A 65 -14.95 21.58 16.06
C GLN A 65 -14.08 20.37 16.45
N GLN A 66 -14.25 19.26 15.73
CA GLN A 66 -13.43 18.07 15.92
C GLN A 66 -12.18 18.13 15.04
N GLN A 67 -11.15 17.38 15.45
CA GLN A 67 -9.93 17.22 14.68
C GLN A 67 -10.02 15.95 13.84
N MET A 68 -9.78 16.07 12.53
CA MET A 68 -9.83 14.94 11.62
C MET A 68 -8.58 14.05 11.81
N ALA A 69 -8.79 12.74 11.95
CA ALA A 69 -7.72 11.75 11.82
C ALA A 69 -7.46 11.42 10.36
N TYR A 70 -8.51 11.06 9.63
CA TYR A 70 -8.44 10.76 8.19
C TYR A 70 -9.82 10.89 7.53
N LEU A 71 -9.80 11.05 6.20
CA LEU A 71 -11.01 11.04 5.38
C LEU A 71 -11.40 9.60 5.03
N GLY A 72 -12.70 9.28 5.12
CA GLY A 72 -13.26 7.95 4.97
C GLY A 72 -13.96 7.47 6.24
N PRO A 73 -14.61 6.30 6.19
CA PRO A 73 -15.26 5.69 7.35
C PRO A 73 -14.22 5.26 8.38
N CYS A 74 -14.59 5.25 9.66
CA CYS A 74 -13.68 4.78 10.69
C CYS A 74 -13.36 3.30 10.51
N ARG A 75 -12.08 2.96 10.58
CA ARG A 75 -11.58 1.59 10.44
C ARG A 75 -11.56 0.86 11.78
N VAL A 76 -11.76 -0.45 11.70
CA VAL A 76 -11.60 -1.40 12.80
C VAL A 76 -10.37 -2.27 12.55
N GLY A 77 -9.80 -2.86 13.61
CA GLY A 77 -8.63 -3.74 13.49
C GLY A 77 -7.31 -3.02 13.20
N CYS A 78 -7.19 -1.76 13.61
CA CYS A 78 -5.97 -0.95 13.58
C CYS A 78 -5.92 -0.05 14.82
N SER A 79 -4.71 0.39 15.21
CA SER A 79 -4.54 1.40 16.25
C SER A 79 -4.89 2.80 15.73
N GLY A 80 -5.75 3.51 16.46
CA GLY A 80 -6.00 4.94 16.27
C GLY A 80 -4.98 5.86 16.96
N VAL A 81 -4.03 5.28 17.71
CA VAL A 81 -3.12 6.02 18.61
C VAL A 81 -1.67 5.83 18.20
N GLY A 82 -0.91 6.92 18.27
CA GLY A 82 0.53 6.97 18.04
C GLY A 82 0.88 7.06 16.56
N GLU A 83 1.84 7.92 16.22
CA GLU A 83 2.30 8.06 14.85
C GLU A 83 2.98 6.78 14.35
N VAL A 84 2.93 6.56 13.04
CA VAL A 84 3.56 5.42 12.36
C VAL A 84 4.24 5.87 11.07
N CYS A 85 5.25 5.13 10.63
CA CYS A 85 5.86 5.31 9.33
C CYS A 85 5.23 4.32 8.35
N GLY A 86 4.66 4.83 7.26
CA GLY A 86 4.16 4.01 6.17
C GLY A 86 5.31 3.49 5.30
N ARG A 87 5.09 2.35 4.64
CA ARG A 87 6.01 1.80 3.61
C ARG A 87 6.14 2.69 2.37
N ASP A 88 5.34 3.76 2.29
CA ASP A 88 5.44 4.85 1.32
C ASP A 88 6.41 5.97 1.76
N GLY A 89 7.09 5.81 2.91
CA GLY A 89 8.02 6.79 3.45
C GLY A 89 7.36 8.00 4.12
N ARG A 90 6.05 7.94 4.40
CA ARG A 90 5.33 9.06 5.03
C ARG A 90 4.94 8.75 6.47
N THR A 91 5.09 9.74 7.34
CA THR A 91 4.55 9.69 8.70
C THR A 91 3.03 9.88 8.67
N TRP A 92 2.33 8.97 9.31
CA TRP A 92 0.89 8.99 9.51
C TRP A 92 0.57 9.19 10.99
N ALA A 93 -0.53 9.90 11.28
CA ALA A 93 -0.95 10.18 12.65
C ALA A 93 -1.31 8.91 13.45
N SER A 94 -1.68 7.84 12.76
CA SER A 94 -1.97 6.52 13.33
C SER A 94 -1.93 5.42 12.28
N GLU A 95 -1.90 4.17 12.72
CA GLU A 95 -2.04 2.99 11.85
C GLU A 95 -3.35 3.06 11.05
N CYS A 96 -4.46 3.40 11.69
CA CYS A 96 -5.73 3.57 10.99
C CYS A 96 -5.68 4.67 9.92
N ALA A 97 -4.94 5.75 10.16
CA ALA A 97 -4.76 6.81 9.16
C ALA A 97 -3.97 6.32 7.94
N ALA A 98 -2.91 5.54 8.14
CA ALA A 98 -2.15 4.90 7.05
C ALA A 98 -3.05 3.92 6.27
N HIS A 99 -3.77 3.05 6.99
CA HIS A 99 -4.64 2.05 6.37
C HIS A 99 -5.82 2.68 5.61
N ALA A 100 -6.32 3.83 6.06
CA ALA A 100 -7.33 4.62 5.33
C ALA A 100 -6.86 5.04 3.93
N GLN A 101 -5.55 5.13 3.71
CA GLN A 101 -4.94 5.46 2.43
C GLN A 101 -4.38 4.25 1.68
N TYR A 102 -4.68 3.02 2.15
CA TYR A 102 -4.13 1.77 1.64
C TYR A 102 -2.60 1.67 1.76
N VAL A 103 -2.02 2.37 2.73
CA VAL A 103 -0.60 2.31 3.04
C VAL A 103 -0.39 1.34 4.18
N MET A 104 0.44 0.31 3.95
CA MET A 104 0.88 -0.60 4.99
C MET A 104 1.92 0.10 5.88
N VAL A 105 1.83 -0.12 7.20
CA VAL A 105 2.83 0.37 8.16
C VAL A 105 4.16 -0.36 7.97
N ASP A 106 5.25 0.40 7.96
CA ASP A 106 6.62 -0.12 8.05
C ASP A 106 6.98 -0.30 9.52
N HIS A 107 7.07 0.81 10.27
CA HIS A 107 7.45 0.81 11.68
C HIS A 107 6.63 1.80 12.52
N LEU A 108 6.65 1.63 13.85
CA LEU A 108 6.04 2.56 14.80
C LEU A 108 6.86 3.84 14.92
N GLY A 109 6.19 4.96 15.21
CA GLY A 109 6.79 6.30 15.26
C GLY A 109 6.93 6.95 13.88
N ALA A 110 7.37 8.21 13.86
CA ALA A 110 7.55 8.97 12.62
C ALA A 110 8.67 8.40 11.73
N CYS A 111 8.52 8.56 10.40
CA CYS A 111 9.57 8.20 9.44
C CYS A 111 10.85 9.01 9.67
N ARG A 112 11.99 8.38 9.44
CA ARG A 112 13.32 9.02 9.52
C ARG A 112 13.84 9.34 8.13
N ALA A 113 14.57 10.44 8.00
CA ALA A 113 14.91 11.07 6.71
C ALA A 113 15.95 10.33 5.84
N THR A 114 16.37 9.13 6.21
CA THR A 114 17.37 8.35 5.47
C THR A 114 17.03 6.87 5.54
N TYR A 115 16.50 6.32 4.45
CA TYR A 115 16.44 4.87 4.28
C TYR A 115 17.87 4.38 4.00
N GLY A 116 18.50 3.84 5.03
CA GLY A 116 19.83 3.21 5.00
C GLY A 116 19.99 2.30 6.22
N ASP A 117 20.73 1.20 6.05
CA ASP A 117 20.84 0.06 6.98
C ASP A 117 20.97 0.48 8.45
N ASP A 118 21.85 1.43 8.78
CA ASP A 118 22.15 1.82 10.15
C ASP A 118 20.98 2.50 10.92
N THR A 119 19.94 2.95 10.21
CA THR A 119 18.80 3.66 10.84
C THR A 119 17.64 2.76 11.22
N CYS A 120 17.59 1.56 10.65
CA CYS A 120 16.52 0.59 10.89
C CYS A 120 16.74 -0.21 12.19
N ASP A 121 17.97 -0.25 12.72
CA ASP A 121 18.30 -0.98 13.97
C ASP A 121 17.53 -0.49 15.21
N THR A 122 17.04 0.75 15.17
CA THR A 122 16.41 1.40 16.32
C THR A 122 14.93 1.69 16.08
N VAL A 123 14.35 1.19 14.98
CA VAL A 123 12.90 1.27 14.78
C VAL A 123 12.19 0.11 15.44
N VAL A 124 10.94 0.33 15.86
CA VAL A 124 10.11 -0.73 16.43
C VAL A 124 9.15 -1.21 15.35
N CYS A 125 9.31 -2.46 14.93
CA CYS A 125 8.42 -3.07 13.95
C CYS A 125 7.08 -3.49 14.58
N PRO A 126 5.96 -3.40 13.86
CA PRO A 126 4.68 -3.91 14.34
C PRO A 126 4.79 -5.43 14.58
N ASN A 127 4.34 -5.89 15.74
CA ASN A 127 4.26 -7.32 16.06
C ASN A 127 3.18 -8.06 15.26
N THR A 128 2.30 -7.29 14.62
CA THR A 128 1.22 -7.78 13.79
C THR A 128 1.67 -7.79 12.35
N MET A 129 1.58 -8.97 11.73
CA MET A 129 1.58 -9.19 10.29
C MET A 129 2.98 -9.34 9.66
N HIS A 130 3.30 -10.61 9.39
CA HIS A 130 4.14 -11.04 8.26
C HIS A 130 5.66 -10.96 8.38
N GLN A 131 6.21 -10.60 9.53
CA GLN A 131 7.66 -10.63 9.73
C GLN A 131 8.15 -12.06 9.99
N GLU A 132 8.09 -12.90 8.96
CA GLU A 132 8.36 -14.33 9.10
C GLU A 132 9.38 -14.85 8.10
N GLN A 133 10.30 -15.65 8.64
CA GLN A 133 11.27 -16.40 7.88
C GLN A 133 10.57 -17.66 7.38
N GLY A 134 10.28 -17.76 6.07
CA GLY A 134 9.75 -18.99 5.48
C GLY A 134 8.56 -18.86 4.53
N CYS A 135 8.01 -17.65 4.33
CA CYS A 135 6.91 -17.43 3.40
C CYS A 135 7.39 -16.85 2.06
N ILE A 136 6.58 -17.04 1.00
CA ILE A 136 6.68 -16.25 -0.22
C ILE A 136 6.20 -14.84 0.10
N GLY A 137 7.01 -13.85 -0.24
CA GLY A 137 6.73 -12.48 0.14
C GLY A 137 7.60 -11.45 -0.56
N VAL A 138 7.32 -10.20 -0.26
CA VAL A 138 8.00 -9.03 -0.86
C VAL A 138 8.92 -8.42 0.18
N SER A 139 10.13 -8.06 -0.23
CA SER A 139 11.10 -7.33 0.57
C SER A 139 11.69 -6.19 -0.25
N SER A 140 12.05 -5.09 0.39
CA SER A 140 12.69 -3.94 -0.23
C SER A 140 13.75 -3.37 0.71
N SER A 141 14.85 -2.85 0.15
CA SER A 141 15.85 -2.08 0.91
C SER A 141 15.32 -0.73 1.41
N HIS A 142 14.16 -0.29 0.90
CA HIS A 142 13.49 0.94 1.33
C HIS A 142 12.50 0.71 2.48
N TRP A 143 12.49 -0.46 3.11
CA TRP A 143 11.66 -0.76 4.28
C TRP A 143 12.55 -1.23 5.42
N CYS A 144 12.29 -0.71 6.62
CA CYS A 144 13.04 -1.14 7.80
C CYS A 144 12.52 -2.46 8.35
N CYS A 145 11.21 -2.68 8.32
CA CYS A 145 10.61 -3.88 8.87
C CYS A 145 10.40 -4.89 7.76
N GLY A 146 10.91 -6.11 7.98
CA GLY A 146 11.37 -7.07 6.96
C GLY A 146 10.38 -7.51 5.87
N ARG A 147 10.47 -8.78 5.46
CA ARG A 147 9.63 -9.31 4.39
C ARG A 147 8.15 -9.27 4.79
N ILE A 148 7.28 -9.04 3.81
CA ILE A 148 5.83 -9.18 3.93
C ILE A 148 5.37 -10.40 3.15
N CYS A 149 4.81 -11.39 3.83
CA CYS A 149 4.16 -12.55 3.23
C CYS A 149 2.96 -12.16 2.35
N GLY A 150 2.87 -12.79 1.19
CA GLY A 150 1.84 -12.52 0.19
C GLY A 150 2.43 -12.21 -1.17
N GLY A 151 1.56 -11.82 -2.08
CA GLY A 151 1.92 -11.44 -3.44
C GLY A 151 2.29 -9.97 -3.53
N GLY A 152 3.13 -9.64 -4.51
CA GLY A 152 3.38 -8.25 -4.85
C GLY A 152 3.59 -8.08 -6.33
N LEU A 153 3.20 -6.92 -6.82
CA LEU A 153 3.48 -6.49 -8.18
C LEU A 153 3.90 -5.03 -8.22
N VAL A 154 4.73 -4.71 -9.20
CA VAL A 154 5.08 -3.36 -9.59
C VAL A 154 4.42 -3.08 -10.92
N ALA A 155 3.81 -1.90 -11.09
CA ALA A 155 3.15 -1.51 -12.33
C ALA A 155 3.57 -0.10 -12.78
N ALA A 156 3.78 0.05 -14.08
CA ALA A 156 3.99 1.34 -14.72
C ALA A 156 2.63 1.96 -15.12
N LEU A 157 2.55 3.29 -15.04
CA LEU A 157 1.38 4.05 -15.50
C LEU A 157 1.69 4.83 -16.77
N SER A 158 0.72 4.86 -17.69
CA SER A 158 0.72 5.74 -18.85
C SER A 158 0.35 7.16 -18.43
N ARG A 159 1.35 8.05 -18.42
CA ARG A 159 1.13 9.49 -18.18
C ARG A 159 0.14 10.10 -19.17
N ARG A 160 0.21 9.73 -20.46
CA ARG A 160 -0.73 10.21 -21.48
C ARG A 160 -2.18 9.86 -21.14
N THR A 161 -2.42 8.64 -20.65
CA THR A 161 -3.77 8.22 -20.25
C THR A 161 -4.26 9.03 -19.05
N LEU A 162 -3.39 9.28 -18.06
CA LEU A 162 -3.73 10.13 -16.92
C LEU A 162 -4.02 11.58 -17.32
N GLU A 163 -3.29 12.13 -18.28
CA GLU A 163 -3.52 13.49 -18.79
C GLU A 163 -4.87 13.61 -19.51
N VAL A 164 -5.21 12.64 -20.36
CA VAL A 164 -6.53 12.58 -21.01
C VAL A 164 -7.64 12.45 -19.97
N ALA A 165 -7.45 11.59 -18.97
CA ALA A 165 -8.40 11.42 -17.88
C ALA A 165 -8.57 12.71 -17.05
N ALA A 166 -7.49 13.42 -16.75
CA ALA A 166 -7.52 14.65 -15.97
C ALA A 166 -8.34 15.75 -16.66
N VAL A 167 -8.28 15.83 -17.99
CA VAL A 167 -9.10 16.78 -18.77
C VAL A 167 -10.57 16.36 -18.83
N ALA A 168 -10.85 15.06 -18.85
CA ALA A 168 -12.22 14.53 -18.91
C ALA A 168 -12.97 14.61 -17.57
N LEU A 169 -12.25 14.57 -16.45
CA LEU A 169 -12.83 14.63 -15.11
C LEU A 169 -13.26 16.06 -14.75
N GLN A 170 -14.39 16.19 -14.07
CA GLN A 170 -14.83 17.48 -13.56
C GLN A 170 -13.90 17.96 -12.44
N PRO A 171 -13.80 19.28 -12.18
CA PRO A 171 -13.00 19.82 -11.07
C PRO A 171 -13.36 19.23 -9.69
N GLN A 172 -14.61 18.81 -9.53
CA GLN A 172 -15.11 18.12 -8.33
C GLN A 172 -14.67 16.65 -8.20
N ASP A 173 -14.22 16.00 -9.29
CA ASP A 173 -13.83 14.57 -9.31
C ASP A 173 -12.32 14.35 -9.15
N THR A 174 -11.59 15.35 -8.63
CA THR A 174 -10.14 15.32 -8.42
C THR A 174 -9.64 14.13 -7.59
N HIS A 175 -10.50 13.55 -6.76
CA HIS A 175 -10.17 12.37 -5.97
C HIS A 175 -9.99 11.10 -6.83
N ALA A 176 -10.44 11.09 -8.09
CA ALA A 176 -10.37 9.93 -8.98
C ALA A 176 -8.95 9.62 -9.49
N LEU A 177 -8.04 10.60 -9.52
CA LEU A 177 -6.65 10.43 -9.96
C LEU A 177 -5.66 10.40 -8.78
N THR A 178 -6.07 9.74 -7.71
CA THR A 178 -5.23 9.54 -6.52
C THR A 178 -4.73 8.10 -6.45
N THR A 179 -3.58 7.89 -5.83
CA THR A 179 -3.08 6.54 -5.54
C THR A 179 -4.11 5.75 -4.73
N ARG A 180 -4.79 6.39 -3.77
CA ARG A 180 -5.89 5.78 -3.01
C ARG A 180 -7.01 5.27 -3.92
N ALA A 181 -7.46 6.06 -4.89
CA ALA A 181 -8.51 5.65 -5.83
C ALA A 181 -8.07 4.50 -6.74
N LEU A 182 -6.81 4.50 -7.17
CA LEU A 182 -6.23 3.40 -7.95
C LEU A 182 -6.17 2.11 -7.14
N ILE A 183 -5.64 2.16 -5.91
CA ILE A 183 -5.57 0.96 -5.06
C ILE A 183 -6.97 0.45 -4.71
N HIS A 184 -7.94 1.34 -4.44
CA HIS A 184 -9.33 0.94 -4.24
C HIS A 184 -9.89 0.21 -5.48
N ALA A 185 -9.61 0.69 -6.69
CA ALA A 185 -10.04 0.02 -7.92
C ALA A 185 -9.38 -1.35 -8.12
N ILE A 186 -8.09 -1.49 -7.76
CA ILE A 186 -7.37 -2.77 -7.78
C ILE A 186 -7.94 -3.73 -6.73
N GLN A 187 -8.22 -3.24 -5.51
CA GLN A 187 -8.83 -4.04 -4.45
C GLN A 187 -10.18 -4.62 -4.87
N ALA A 188 -11.00 -3.87 -5.61
CA ALA A 188 -12.27 -4.36 -6.13
C ALA A 188 -12.13 -5.52 -7.14
N GLN A 189 -10.93 -5.76 -7.67
CA GLN A 189 -10.66 -6.93 -8.50
C GLN A 189 -10.29 -8.16 -7.68
N VAL A 190 -9.90 -8.01 -6.41
CA VAL A 190 -9.48 -9.12 -5.57
C VAL A 190 -10.66 -10.01 -5.19
N GLN A 191 -10.55 -11.30 -5.49
CA GLN A 191 -11.65 -12.27 -5.30
C GLN A 191 -11.59 -13.00 -3.96
N VAL A 192 -10.40 -13.11 -3.38
CA VAL A 192 -10.17 -13.80 -2.10
C VAL A 192 -10.42 -12.83 -0.95
N SER A 193 -11.44 -13.08 -0.13
CA SER A 193 -11.85 -12.20 0.98
C SER A 193 -10.80 -12.05 2.08
N GLU A 194 -9.94 -13.06 2.22
CA GLU A 194 -8.85 -13.12 3.18
C GLU A 194 -7.63 -12.35 2.70
N CYS A 195 -7.64 -11.81 1.48
CA CYS A 195 -6.57 -10.98 0.95
C CYS A 195 -6.94 -9.50 1.00
N GLN A 196 -5.98 -8.70 1.44
CA GLN A 196 -6.06 -7.26 1.51
C GLN A 196 -5.03 -6.63 0.57
N VAL A 197 -5.41 -5.51 -0.06
CA VAL A 197 -4.55 -4.80 -0.99
C VAL A 197 -4.01 -3.53 -0.36
N TRP A 198 -2.71 -3.32 -0.54
CA TRP A 198 -2.00 -2.12 -0.15
C TRP A 198 -1.23 -1.59 -1.35
N GLY A 199 -0.92 -0.31 -1.37
CA GLY A 199 -0.03 0.20 -2.39
C GLY A 199 0.26 1.68 -2.32
N HIS A 200 1.35 2.06 -2.97
CA HIS A 200 1.84 3.42 -3.02
C HIS A 200 2.66 3.64 -4.29
N MET A 201 2.96 4.89 -4.60
CA MET A 201 3.89 5.25 -5.67
C MET A 201 5.32 5.25 -5.13
N SER A 202 6.23 4.55 -5.80
CA SER A 202 7.66 4.64 -5.50
C SER A 202 8.25 5.98 -5.93
N SER A 203 9.43 6.31 -5.42
CA SER A 203 10.22 7.46 -5.86
C SER A 203 10.59 7.42 -7.34
N GLU A 204 10.66 6.22 -7.91
CA GLU A 204 10.93 5.97 -9.33
C GLU A 204 9.70 6.13 -10.23
N GLY A 205 8.53 6.42 -9.65
CA GLY A 205 7.28 6.64 -10.40
C GLY A 205 6.55 5.35 -10.79
N HIS A 206 6.86 4.23 -10.14
CA HIS A 206 6.13 2.98 -10.29
C HIS A 206 5.07 2.82 -9.20
N LEU A 207 3.94 2.19 -9.52
CA LEU A 207 2.98 1.75 -8.51
C LEU A 207 3.46 0.44 -7.92
N LEU A 208 3.68 0.43 -6.62
CA LEU A 208 3.88 -0.80 -5.86
C LEU A 208 2.54 -1.25 -5.27
N VAL A 209 2.19 -2.52 -5.47
CA VAL A 209 0.98 -3.12 -4.91
C VAL A 209 1.35 -4.40 -4.15
N LEU A 210 0.86 -4.51 -2.93
CA LEU A 210 0.99 -5.68 -2.08
C LEU A 210 -0.39 -6.31 -1.88
N VAL A 211 -0.47 -7.62 -2.06
CA VAL A 211 -1.67 -8.42 -1.78
C VAL A 211 -1.30 -9.37 -0.65
N THR A 212 -1.76 -9.06 0.55
CA THR A 212 -1.35 -9.75 1.77
C THR A 212 -2.55 -10.40 2.44
N PRO A 213 -2.34 -11.45 3.26
CA PRO A 213 -3.37 -11.91 4.17
C PRO A 213 -3.94 -10.75 5.02
N SER A 214 -5.24 -10.77 5.26
CA SER A 214 -5.91 -9.82 6.14
C SER A 214 -5.55 -10.11 7.59
N ALA A 215 -5.46 -9.05 8.40
CA ALA A 215 -5.07 -9.13 9.81
C ALA A 215 -6.15 -9.69 10.75
N THR A 216 -7.13 -10.41 10.21
CA THR A 216 -8.23 -10.98 10.99
C THR A 216 -7.72 -12.12 11.88
N HIS A 217 -7.44 -11.78 13.14
CA HIS A 217 -7.35 -12.69 14.29
C HIS A 217 -6.14 -13.62 14.43
N SER A 218 -4.94 -13.24 14.00
CA SER A 218 -3.74 -13.99 14.47
C SER A 218 -2.55 -13.09 14.77
N SER A 219 -2.03 -13.21 15.99
CA SER A 219 -0.76 -12.64 16.46
C SER A 219 0.44 -13.47 15.96
N GLY A 220 0.31 -14.07 14.77
CA GLY A 220 1.25 -15.08 14.27
C GLY A 220 1.20 -15.19 12.75
N PRO A 221 1.89 -16.22 12.19
CA PRO A 221 1.92 -16.50 10.76
C PRO A 221 0.52 -16.50 10.14
N PRO A 222 0.32 -15.91 8.95
CA PRO A 222 -0.83 -16.31 8.17
C PRO A 222 -0.68 -17.80 7.77
N PRO A 223 -1.77 -18.58 7.72
CA PRO A 223 -1.72 -19.94 7.21
C PRO A 223 -1.08 -19.99 5.81
N PRO A 224 -0.21 -20.98 5.50
CA PRO A 224 0.48 -21.05 4.21
C PRO A 224 -0.46 -21.04 3.00
N LEU A 225 -1.65 -21.63 3.15
CA LEU A 225 -2.67 -21.63 2.10
C LEU A 225 -3.21 -20.21 1.80
N VAL A 226 -3.41 -19.39 2.83
CA VAL A 226 -3.93 -18.02 2.67
C VAL A 226 -2.87 -17.13 2.02
N SER A 227 -1.60 -17.24 2.46
CA SER A 227 -0.52 -16.49 1.84
C SER A 227 -0.30 -16.90 0.37
N ALA A 228 -0.37 -18.20 0.05
CA ALA A 228 -0.32 -18.68 -1.33
C ALA A 228 -1.49 -18.18 -2.18
N ALA A 229 -2.71 -18.10 -1.62
CA ALA A 229 -3.86 -17.53 -2.31
C ALA A 229 -3.65 -16.04 -2.64
N CYS A 230 -3.09 -15.25 -1.72
CA CYS A 230 -2.78 -13.85 -1.98
C CYS A 230 -1.63 -13.66 -2.99
N VAL A 231 -0.66 -14.58 -3.02
CA VAL A 231 0.37 -14.65 -4.08
C VAL A 231 -0.27 -14.88 -5.44
N ALA A 232 -1.11 -15.91 -5.57
CA ALA A 232 -1.82 -16.22 -6.81
C ALA A 232 -2.70 -15.05 -7.26
N GLU A 233 -3.28 -14.30 -6.32
CA GLU A 233 -4.09 -13.15 -6.64
C GLU A 233 -3.28 -11.98 -7.20
N ALA A 234 -2.08 -11.71 -6.67
CA ALA A 234 -1.18 -10.73 -7.26
C ALA A 234 -0.76 -11.13 -8.69
N GLU A 235 -0.47 -12.40 -8.93
CA GLU A 235 -0.15 -12.92 -10.27
C GLU A 235 -1.34 -12.77 -11.23
N ARG A 236 -2.56 -13.06 -10.75
CA ARG A 236 -3.79 -12.88 -11.51
C ARG A 236 -4.02 -11.40 -11.87
N LEU A 237 -3.75 -10.48 -10.96
CA LEU A 237 -3.82 -9.03 -11.21
C LEU A 237 -2.84 -8.60 -12.31
N VAL A 238 -1.60 -9.12 -12.30
CA VAL A 238 -0.63 -8.89 -13.39
C VAL A 238 -1.20 -9.35 -14.73
N GLY A 239 -1.81 -10.54 -14.77
CA GLY A 239 -2.49 -11.05 -15.97
C GLY A 239 -3.63 -10.14 -16.45
N LEU A 240 -4.45 -9.62 -15.52
CA LEU A 240 -5.53 -8.69 -15.87
C LEU A 240 -5.02 -7.37 -16.45
N ILE A 241 -3.90 -6.84 -15.94
CA ILE A 241 -3.28 -5.60 -16.43
C ILE A 241 -2.77 -5.81 -17.87
N HIS A 242 -2.00 -6.87 -18.11
CA HIS A 242 -1.47 -7.18 -19.44
C HIS A 242 -2.57 -7.47 -20.46
N ALA A 243 -3.61 -8.19 -20.04
CA ALA A 243 -4.77 -8.47 -20.88
C ALA A 243 -5.68 -7.26 -21.12
N ARG A 244 -5.38 -6.09 -20.49
CA ARG A 244 -6.24 -4.89 -20.47
C ARG A 244 -7.71 -5.23 -20.17
N SER A 245 -7.94 -6.00 -19.11
CA SER A 245 -9.27 -6.52 -18.77
C SER A 245 -10.33 -5.41 -18.68
N PRO A 246 -11.52 -5.56 -19.30
CA PRO A 246 -12.60 -4.57 -19.23
C PRO A 246 -13.00 -4.18 -17.81
N ARG A 247 -12.86 -5.11 -16.85
CA ARG A 247 -13.17 -4.84 -15.43
C ARG A 247 -12.21 -3.83 -14.80
N LEU A 248 -10.93 -3.86 -15.17
CA LEU A 248 -9.96 -2.84 -14.76
C LEU A 248 -10.21 -1.53 -15.49
N LEU A 249 -10.44 -1.60 -16.81
CA LEU A 249 -10.65 -0.42 -17.65
C LEU A 249 -11.93 0.35 -17.31
N ALA A 250 -12.88 -0.27 -16.59
CA ALA A 250 -14.09 0.37 -16.10
C ALA A 250 -13.84 1.50 -15.09
N THR A 251 -12.63 1.58 -14.52
CA THR A 251 -12.24 2.67 -13.62
C THR A 251 -11.15 3.52 -14.25
N VAL A 252 -11.33 4.85 -14.19
CA VAL A 252 -10.44 5.84 -14.79
C VAL A 252 -8.97 5.66 -14.37
N PRO A 253 -8.61 5.53 -13.08
CA PRO A 253 -7.21 5.42 -12.70
C PRO A 253 -6.58 4.09 -13.12
N ALA A 254 -7.32 2.97 -13.11
CA ALA A 254 -6.76 1.66 -13.47
C ALA A 254 -6.54 1.51 -14.98
N HIS A 255 -7.23 2.30 -15.82
CA HIS A 255 -6.98 2.36 -17.26
C HIS A 255 -5.55 2.80 -17.62
N ALA A 256 -4.90 3.55 -16.72
CA ALA A 256 -3.54 4.01 -16.90
C ALA A 256 -2.49 2.91 -16.68
N LEU A 257 -2.83 1.77 -16.07
CA LEU A 257 -1.90 0.66 -15.90
C LEU A 257 -1.53 0.07 -17.26
N ILE A 258 -0.24 -0.05 -17.54
CA ILE A 258 0.25 -0.51 -18.85
C ILE A 258 1.04 -1.81 -18.76
N ILE A 259 1.97 -1.90 -17.83
CA ILE A 259 2.91 -3.02 -17.68
C ILE A 259 2.97 -3.33 -16.21
N ALA A 260 2.92 -4.60 -15.85
CA ALA A 260 3.12 -5.06 -14.48
C ALA A 260 4.03 -6.28 -14.41
N SER A 261 4.76 -6.44 -13.32
CA SER A 261 5.56 -7.63 -13.02
C SER A 261 5.46 -7.98 -11.56
N THR A 262 5.60 -9.26 -11.24
CA THR A 262 5.63 -9.74 -9.86
C THR A 262 6.97 -9.39 -9.19
N ILE A 263 6.93 -9.21 -7.87
CA ILE A 263 8.12 -8.87 -7.07
C ILE A 263 8.25 -9.75 -5.81
N HIS A 264 7.29 -10.63 -5.55
CA HIS A 264 7.40 -11.61 -4.47
C HIS A 264 8.42 -12.68 -4.81
N THR A 265 9.15 -13.13 -3.79
CA THR A 265 10.19 -14.16 -3.91
C THR A 265 10.02 -15.19 -2.78
N ALA A 266 10.45 -16.43 -3.02
CA ALA A 266 10.51 -17.45 -1.98
C ALA A 266 11.62 -17.12 -0.96
N SER A 267 11.55 -17.67 0.27
CA SER A 267 12.63 -17.52 1.25
C SER A 267 13.81 -18.41 0.86
N SER A 268 15.01 -17.84 0.77
CA SER A 268 16.24 -18.50 0.29
C SER A 268 16.77 -19.64 1.17
N TRP A 269 16.12 -19.96 2.29
CA TRP A 269 16.57 -20.98 3.23
C TRP A 269 16.42 -22.41 2.68
N ALA A 270 15.57 -22.62 1.68
CA ALA A 270 15.44 -23.91 0.99
C ALA A 270 16.57 -24.16 -0.03
N ALA A 271 17.22 -23.10 -0.54
CA ALA A 271 18.30 -23.25 -1.52
C ALA A 271 19.64 -23.68 -0.89
N ALA A 272 19.84 -23.42 0.40
CA ALA A 272 21.02 -23.88 1.14
C ALA A 272 21.06 -25.42 1.30
N MET A 273 19.93 -26.11 1.12
CA MET A 273 19.84 -27.58 1.21
C MET A 273 20.13 -28.30 -0.11
N LEU A 274 20.37 -27.58 -1.21
CA LEU A 274 20.64 -28.15 -2.54
C LEU A 274 22.08 -27.97 -3.03
N TYR A 275 22.99 -27.48 -2.18
CA TYR A 275 24.41 -27.69 -2.45
C TYR A 275 24.74 -29.15 -2.11
N PRO A 276 25.04 -30.03 -3.10
CA PRO A 276 25.61 -31.32 -2.75
C PRO A 276 26.89 -31.05 -1.98
N CYS A 277 26.92 -31.52 -0.73
CA CYS A 277 28.10 -31.43 0.12
C CYS A 277 29.30 -31.97 -0.68
N PRO A 278 30.34 -31.16 -0.96
CA PRO A 278 31.46 -31.59 -1.82
C PRO A 278 32.23 -32.79 -1.24
N THR A 279 31.98 -33.16 0.02
CA THR A 279 32.55 -34.34 0.68
C THR A 279 31.97 -35.67 0.14
N LEU A 280 30.76 -35.68 -0.42
CA LEU A 280 30.13 -36.91 -0.94
C LEU A 280 30.66 -37.31 -2.33
N LEU A 281 31.13 -36.34 -3.12
CA LEU A 281 31.79 -36.59 -4.41
C LEU A 281 33.24 -37.08 -4.24
N LEU A 282 33.95 -36.59 -3.21
CA LEU A 282 35.32 -37.02 -2.91
C LEU A 282 35.39 -38.47 -2.41
N THR A 283 34.40 -38.92 -1.63
CA THR A 283 34.37 -40.31 -1.13
C THR A 283 34.11 -41.32 -2.25
N LEU A 284 33.20 -41.03 -3.18
CA LEU A 284 32.97 -41.85 -4.38
C LEU A 284 34.21 -41.94 -5.28
N ALA A 285 34.94 -40.84 -5.46
CA ALA A 285 36.19 -40.84 -6.22
C ALA A 285 37.27 -41.71 -5.55
N THR A 286 37.42 -41.63 -4.22
CA THR A 286 38.40 -42.48 -3.50
C THR A 286 38.04 -43.96 -3.53
N VAL A 287 36.76 -44.32 -3.47
CA VAL A 287 36.30 -45.72 -3.57
C VAL A 287 36.54 -46.29 -4.97
N LEU A 288 36.27 -45.52 -6.03
CA LEU A 288 36.55 -45.93 -7.41
C LEU A 288 38.05 -46.09 -7.68
N ILE A 289 38.89 -45.21 -7.13
CA ILE A 289 40.36 -45.33 -7.25
C ILE A 289 40.86 -46.57 -6.49
N TYR A 290 40.29 -46.89 -5.32
CA TYR A 290 40.66 -48.06 -4.54
C TYR A 290 40.29 -49.38 -5.26
N TYR A 291 39.13 -49.43 -5.91
CA TYR A 291 38.69 -50.61 -6.68
C TYR A 291 39.37 -50.78 -8.05
N CYS A 292 39.96 -49.72 -8.62
CA CYS A 292 40.78 -49.85 -9.83
C CYS A 292 42.22 -50.29 -9.57
N HIS A 293 42.66 -50.31 -8.29
CA HIS A 293 44.04 -50.64 -7.92
C HIS A 293 44.21 -51.97 -7.17
N SER A 294 43.14 -52.78 -7.09
CA SER A 294 43.17 -54.19 -6.66
C SER A 294 42.80 -55.11 -7.82
#